data_AF-A0A9P8RSN2-F1
#
_entry.id   AF-A0A9P8RSN2-F1
#
_cell.length_a   1.000
_cell.length_b   1.000
_cell.length_c   1.000
_cell.angle_alpha   90.00
_cell.angle_beta   90.00
_cell.angle_gamma   90.00
#
_symmetry.space_group_name_H-M   'P 1'
#
loop_
_entity.id
_entity.type
_entity.pdbx_description
1 polymer ?
#
loop_
_entity_poly.entity_id
_entity_poly.type
_entity_poly.pdbx_seq_one_letter_code
_entity_poly.pdbx_strand_id
1 'polypeptide(L)'
;MDADLSPLIDRLEAQIDDLRDVLEPLLVTPLSHSAAKLPLLDKAKLYVLVTYAIESLVFSILKLDGVNSKEHPVFRELARVRQYYEKIKQVESSGTKRDNLTLDKEAANRFIKHALAGNEKHSAL
;
A
#
# COMPACT_ATOMS: atom_id res chain seq x y z
N MET A 1 9.46 32.18 -32.06
CA MET A 1 8.17 31.59 -32.44
C MET A 1 7.66 30.96 -31.17
N ASP A 2 6.79 31.67 -30.45
CA ASP A 2 6.28 31.16 -29.17
C ASP A 2 5.46 29.90 -29.46
N ALA A 3 5.74 28.83 -28.73
CA ALA A 3 5.00 27.58 -28.88
C ALA A 3 3.54 27.84 -28.49
N ASP A 4 2.60 27.46 -29.34
CA ASP A 4 1.17 27.47 -28.99
C ASP A 4 0.93 26.41 -27.91
N LEU A 5 0.60 26.87 -26.69
CA LEU A 5 0.36 26.02 -25.52
C LEU A 5 -1.11 25.67 -25.34
N SER A 6 -2.02 26.28 -26.10
CA SER A 6 -3.47 26.05 -26.02
C SER A 6 -3.84 24.56 -25.99
N PRO A 7 -3.33 23.69 -26.91
CA PRO A 7 -3.68 22.27 -26.88
C PRO A 7 -3.19 21.52 -25.64
N LEU A 8 -2.13 21.99 -24.98
CA LEU A 8 -1.64 21.38 -23.74
C LEU A 8 -2.50 21.78 -22.54
N ILE A 9 -2.99 23.02 -22.54
CA ILE A 9 -3.89 23.55 -21.50
C ILE A 9 -5.24 22.85 -21.60
N ASP A 10 -5.84 22.79 -22.79
CA ASP A 10 -7.12 22.12 -23.03
C ASP A 10 -7.07 20.64 -22.60
N ARG A 11 -5.95 19.98 -22.89
CA ARG A 11 -5.72 18.61 -22.45
C ARG A 11 -5.62 18.50 -20.92
N LEU A 12 -4.88 19.40 -20.29
CA LEU A 12 -4.73 19.40 -18.83
C LEU A 12 -6.08 19.64 -18.14
N GLU A 13 -6.89 20.56 -18.65
CA GLU A 13 -8.24 20.83 -18.18
C GLU A 13 -9.12 19.58 -18.26
N ALA A 14 -9.18 18.94 -19.43
CA ALA A 14 -9.93 17.69 -19.60
C ALA A 14 -9.46 16.58 -18.65
N GLN A 15 -8.15 16.42 -18.44
CA GLN A 15 -7.61 15.44 -17.50
C GLN A 15 -7.96 15.74 -16.04
N ILE A 16 -8.08 17.02 -15.67
CA ILE A 16 -8.50 17.43 -14.32
C ILE A 16 -10.00 17.17 -14.13
N ASP A 17 -10.83 17.43 -15.14
CA ASP A 17 -12.25 17.13 -15.09
C ASP A 17 -12.51 15.62 -14.97
N ASP A 18 -11.87 14.80 -15.80
CA ASP A 18 -11.94 13.33 -15.69
C ASP A 18 -11.52 12.84 -14.29
N LEU A 19 -10.46 13.42 -13.73
CA LEU A 19 -9.98 13.06 -12.40
C LEU A 19 -10.98 13.46 -11.31
N ARG A 20 -11.62 14.63 -11.43
CA ARG A 20 -12.66 15.08 -10.50
C ARG A 20 -13.83 14.10 -10.50
N ASP A 21 -14.30 13.68 -11.68
CA ASP A 21 -15.42 12.74 -11.80
C ASP A 21 -15.10 11.38 -11.17
N VAL A 22 -13.87 10.88 -11.34
CA VAL A 22 -13.41 9.64 -10.71
C VAL A 22 -13.30 9.76 -9.19
N LEU A 23 -12.89 10.93 -8.68
CA LEU A 23 -12.71 11.17 -7.24
C LEU A 23 -14.00 11.56 -6.53
N GLU A 24 -15.03 11.99 -7.23
CA GLU A 24 -16.31 12.47 -6.67
C GLU A 24 -16.88 11.55 -5.57
N PRO A 25 -16.93 10.21 -5.71
CA PRO A 25 -17.45 9.34 -4.66
C PRO A 25 -16.63 9.39 -3.36
N LEU A 26 -15.33 9.65 -3.47
CA LEU A 26 -14.39 9.76 -2.34
C LEU A 26 -14.39 11.17 -1.71
N LEU A 27 -14.87 12.18 -2.45
CA LEU A 27 -15.04 13.54 -1.94
C LEU A 27 -16.36 13.70 -1.16
N VAL A 28 -17.42 13.02 -1.60
CA VAL A 28 -18.74 13.07 -0.96
C VAL A 28 -18.82 12.17 0.28
N THR A 29 -18.25 10.96 0.20
CA THR A 29 -18.28 10.00 1.30
C THR A 29 -16.92 9.94 1.99
N PRO A 30 -16.85 10.02 3.33
CA PRO A 30 -15.57 9.90 4.04
C PRO A 30 -14.83 8.62 3.63
N LEU A 31 -13.55 8.75 3.26
CA LEU A 31 -12.74 7.62 2.80
C LEU A 31 -12.77 6.43 3.78
N SER A 32 -12.85 6.71 5.09
CA SER A 32 -12.96 5.71 6.15
C SER A 32 -14.21 4.83 6.02
N HIS A 33 -15.34 5.37 5.55
CA HIS A 33 -16.57 4.61 5.32
C HIS A 33 -16.42 3.63 4.15
N SER A 34 -15.83 4.09 3.04
CA SER A 34 -15.54 3.23 1.89
C SER A 34 -14.53 2.15 2.25
N ALA A 35 -13.47 2.53 2.97
CA ALA A 35 -12.42 1.63 3.43
C ALA A 35 -12.94 0.58 4.44
N ALA A 36 -13.88 0.93 5.32
CA ALA A 36 -14.38 0.03 6.36
C ALA A 36 -15.02 -1.25 5.80
N LYS A 37 -15.59 -1.18 4.59
CA LYS A 37 -16.26 -2.29 3.89
C LYS A 37 -15.28 -3.22 3.17
N LEU A 38 -14.02 -2.82 3.03
CA LEU A 38 -13.02 -3.57 2.27
C LEU A 38 -12.25 -4.57 3.14
N PRO A 39 -11.88 -5.73 2.57
CA PRO A 39 -10.85 -6.60 3.13
C PRO A 39 -9.55 -5.83 3.40
N LEU A 40 -8.74 -6.32 4.34
CA LEU A 40 -7.53 -5.62 4.80
C LEU A 40 -6.59 -5.21 3.66
N LEU A 41 -6.38 -6.11 2.69
CA LEU A 41 -5.51 -5.86 1.56
C LEU A 41 -6.05 -4.76 0.64
N ASP A 42 -7.34 -4.81 0.30
CA ASP A 42 -7.97 -3.82 -0.58
C ASP A 42 -8.09 -2.46 0.11
N LYS A 43 -8.31 -2.46 1.42
CA LYS A 43 -8.20 -1.27 2.26
C LYS A 43 -6.82 -0.63 2.16
N ALA A 44 -5.75 -1.42 2.24
CA ALA A 44 -4.39 -0.91 2.10
C ALA A 44 -4.13 -0.33 0.70
N LYS A 45 -4.59 -1.02 -0.36
CA LYS A 45 -4.51 -0.50 -1.74
C LYS A 45 -5.23 0.82 -1.89
N LEU A 46 -6.45 0.93 -1.37
CA LEU A 46 -7.25 2.15 -1.45
C LEU A 46 -6.51 3.33 -0.81
N TYR A 47 -6.02 3.17 0.43
CA TYR A 47 -5.31 4.25 1.12
C TYR A 47 -4.01 4.66 0.39
N VAL A 48 -3.23 3.69 -0.11
CA VAL A 48 -2.01 3.97 -0.86
C VAL A 48 -2.31 4.68 -2.18
N LEU A 49 -3.36 4.26 -2.89
CA LEU A 49 -3.77 4.88 -4.17
C LEU A 49 -4.28 6.31 -3.96
N VAL A 50 -5.09 6.55 -2.93
CA VAL A 50 -5.56 7.91 -2.61
C VAL A 50 -4.39 8.82 -2.21
N THR A 51 -3.46 8.32 -1.41
CA THR A 51 -2.24 9.06 -1.06
C THR A 51 -1.44 9.40 -2.32
N TYR A 52 -1.25 8.43 -3.22
CA TYR A 52 -0.59 8.66 -4.51
C TYR A 52 -1.26 9.74 -5.35
N ALA A 53 -2.59 9.74 -5.41
CA ALA A 53 -3.36 10.74 -6.16
C ALA A 53 -3.13 12.15 -5.59
N ILE A 54 -3.16 12.30 -4.26
CA ILE A 54 -2.90 13.59 -3.58
C ILE A 54 -1.47 14.08 -3.87
N GLU A 55 -0.47 13.24 -3.66
CA GLU A 55 0.94 13.61 -3.91
C GLU A 55 1.18 13.94 -5.39
N SER A 56 0.50 13.24 -6.31
CA SER A 56 0.57 13.51 -7.75
C SER A 56 -0.05 14.87 -8.11
N LEU A 57 -1.16 15.23 -7.47
CA LEU A 57 -1.79 16.56 -7.63
C LEU A 57 -0.87 17.67 -7.12
N VAL A 58 -0.30 17.51 -5.92
CA VAL A 58 0.68 18.46 -5.37
C VAL A 58 1.90 18.60 -6.29
N PHE A 59 2.41 17.48 -6.80
CA PHE A 59 3.51 17.48 -7.77
C PHE A 59 3.16 18.25 -9.06
N SER A 60 1.95 18.08 -9.57
CA SER A 60 1.47 18.80 -10.76
C SER A 60 1.36 20.30 -10.50
N ILE A 61 0.83 20.73 -9.35
CA ILE A 61 0.77 22.14 -8.95
C ILE A 61 2.17 22.76 -8.92
N LEU A 62 3.13 22.09 -8.25
CA LEU A 62 4.51 22.58 -8.19
C LEU A 62 5.15 22.72 -9.56
N LYS A 63 4.81 21.84 -10.51
CA LYS A 63 5.29 21.95 -11.88
C LYS A 63 4.67 23.13 -12.64
N LEU A 64 3.39 23.41 -12.40
CA LEU A 64 2.72 24.58 -12.99
C LEU A 64 3.29 25.89 -12.44
N ASP A 65 3.69 25.90 -11.16
CA ASP A 65 4.34 27.05 -10.51
C ASP A 65 5.83 27.19 -10.88
N GLY A 66 6.37 26.30 -11.72
CA GLY A 66 7.78 26.31 -12.13
C GLY A 66 8.76 25.93 -11.01
N VAL A 67 8.27 25.36 -9.90
CA VAL A 67 9.09 24.92 -8.78
C VAL A 67 9.81 23.61 -9.14
N ASN A 68 11.09 23.50 -8.77
CA ASN A 68 11.84 22.26 -8.93
C ASN A 68 11.30 21.17 -7.99
N SER A 69 10.45 20.30 -8.53
CA SER A 69 9.80 19.25 -7.75
C SER A 69 10.74 18.20 -7.16
N LYS A 70 11.99 18.08 -7.63
CA LYS A 70 12.98 17.15 -7.06
C LYS A 70 13.57 17.63 -5.74
N GLU A 71 13.63 18.94 -5.54
CA GLU A 71 14.10 19.56 -4.29
C GLU A 71 12.96 19.70 -3.28
N HIS A 72 11.71 19.62 -3.75
CA HIS A 72 10.54 19.71 -2.90
C HIS A 72 10.29 18.41 -2.11
N PRO A 73 9.83 18.50 -0.84
CA PRO A 73 9.53 17.32 -0.01
C PRO A 73 8.59 16.29 -0.65
N VAL A 74 7.69 16.69 -1.54
CA VAL A 74 6.78 15.81 -2.31
C VAL A 74 7.52 14.66 -2.99
N PHE A 75 8.75 14.86 -3.43
CA PHE A 75 9.52 13.81 -4.09
C PHE A 75 9.86 12.66 -3.13
N ARG A 76 10.13 12.97 -1.86
CA ARG A 76 10.33 11.97 -0.80
C ARG A 76 9.04 11.24 -0.49
N GLU A 77 7.91 11.94 -0.52
CA GLU A 77 6.59 11.36 -0.30
C GLU A 77 6.20 10.39 -1.43
N LEU A 78 6.44 10.75 -2.68
CA LEU A 78 6.26 9.85 -3.83
C LEU A 78 7.13 8.59 -3.71
N ALA A 79 8.39 8.73 -3.27
CA ALA A 79 9.26 7.58 -3.00
C ALA A 79 8.71 6.70 -1.86
N ARG A 80 8.15 7.31 -0.82
CA ARG A 80 7.50 6.59 0.30
C ARG A 80 6.27 5.82 -0.18
N VAL A 81 5.41 6.43 -1.00
CA VAL A 81 4.24 5.78 -1.62
C VAL A 81 4.66 4.56 -2.45
N ARG A 82 5.73 4.68 -3.25
CA ARG A 82 6.28 3.55 -4.01
C ARG A 82 6.70 2.38 -3.11
N GLN A 83 7.35 2.66 -1.99
CA GLN A 83 7.71 1.60 -1.02
C GLN A 83 6.48 0.89 -0.46
N TYR A 84 5.38 1.60 -0.22
CA TYR A 84 4.13 0.97 0.22
C TYR A 84 3.48 0.11 -0.86
N TYR A 85 3.53 0.53 -2.13
CA TYR A 85 3.14 -0.33 -3.25
C TYR A 85 3.96 -1.63 -3.30
N GLU A 86 5.27 -1.54 -3.09
CA GLU A 86 6.15 -2.71 -3.06
C GLU A 86 5.79 -3.65 -1.90
N LYS A 87 5.50 -3.13 -0.71
CA LYS A 87 5.02 -3.92 0.43
C LYS A 87 3.70 -4.63 0.14
N ILE A 88 2.74 -3.93 -0.47
CA ILE A 88 1.45 -4.52 -0.86
C ILE A 88 1.68 -5.63 -1.88
N LYS A 89 2.45 -5.36 -2.94
CA LYS A 89 2.77 -6.34 -3.98
C LYS A 89 3.46 -7.58 -3.42
N GLN A 90 4.37 -7.40 -2.48
CA GLN A 90 5.00 -8.52 -1.76
C GLN A 90 3.94 -9.36 -1.07
N VAL A 91 3.06 -8.77 -0.26
CA VAL A 91 1.98 -9.50 0.44
C VAL A 91 1.05 -10.24 -0.54
N GLU A 92 0.66 -9.59 -1.63
CA GLU A 92 -0.17 -10.21 -2.69
C GLU A 92 0.50 -11.45 -3.30
N SER A 93 1.79 -11.33 -3.64
CA SER A 93 2.58 -12.43 -4.20
C SER A 93 2.93 -13.51 -3.17
N SER A 94 3.01 -13.15 -1.89
CA SER A 94 3.35 -14.06 -0.78
C SER A 94 2.19 -14.97 -0.38
N GLY A 95 0.96 -14.67 -0.82
CA GLY A 95 -0.23 -15.49 -0.59
C GLY A 95 -0.11 -16.95 -1.08
N THR A 96 0.88 -17.25 -1.93
CA THR A 96 1.19 -18.61 -2.42
C THR A 96 2.44 -19.23 -1.81
N LYS A 97 3.29 -18.46 -1.09
CA LYS A 97 4.55 -18.96 -0.53
C LYS A 97 4.54 -18.94 0.99
N ARG A 98 3.85 -19.91 1.59
CA ARG A 98 4.27 -20.44 2.89
C ARG A 98 5.43 -21.43 2.68
N ASP A 99 6.45 -21.03 1.92
CA ASP A 99 7.47 -21.95 1.37
C ASP A 99 8.37 -22.58 2.45
N ASN A 100 8.26 -22.24 3.73
CA ASN A 100 9.16 -22.79 4.77
C ASN A 100 8.52 -22.98 6.16
N LEU A 101 7.20 -23.09 6.27
CA LEU A 101 6.57 -23.59 7.50
C LEU A 101 6.38 -25.11 7.41
N THR A 102 7.45 -25.83 7.09
CA THR A 102 7.53 -27.27 7.30
C THR A 102 7.73 -27.50 8.80
N LEU A 103 6.69 -28.00 9.47
CA LEU A 103 6.80 -28.40 10.87
C LEU A 103 7.84 -29.51 10.99
N ASP A 104 8.94 -29.27 11.71
CA ASP A 104 9.90 -30.31 12.06
C ASP A 104 9.24 -31.30 13.04
N LYS A 105 8.68 -32.38 12.48
CA LYS A 105 8.00 -33.44 13.21
C LYS A 105 8.93 -34.16 14.18
N GLU A 106 10.23 -34.23 13.87
CA GLU A 106 11.20 -34.85 14.78
C GLU A 106 11.46 -33.96 16.00
N ALA A 107 11.62 -32.66 15.79
CA ALA A 107 11.75 -31.70 16.90
C ALA A 107 10.49 -31.74 17.79
N ALA A 108 9.29 -31.71 17.20
CA ALA A 108 8.03 -31.83 17.94
C ALA A 108 7.97 -33.14 18.77
N ASN A 109 8.37 -34.27 18.18
CA ASN A 109 8.44 -35.55 18.89
C ASN A 109 9.47 -35.54 20.04
N ARG A 110 10.64 -34.89 19.86
CA ARG A 110 11.63 -34.74 20.94
C ARG A 110 11.07 -33.94 22.11
N PHE A 111 10.36 -32.83 21.84
CA PHE A 111 9.70 -32.04 22.87
C PHE A 111 8.65 -32.83 23.63
N ILE A 112 7.79 -33.58 22.93
CA ILE A 112 6.76 -34.43 23.54
C ILE A 112 7.41 -35.52 24.43
N LYS A 113 8.44 -36.21 23.92
CA LYS A 113 9.14 -37.25 24.68
C LYS A 113 9.82 -36.71 25.93
N HIS A 114 10.48 -35.54 25.86
CA HIS A 114 11.10 -34.93 27.04
C HIS A 114 10.07 -34.39 28.05
N ALA A 115 8.95 -33.84 27.58
CA ALA A 115 7.87 -33.41 28.46
C ALA A 115 7.22 -34.60 29.20
N LEU A 116 7.04 -35.74 28.54
CA LEU A 116 6.48 -36.95 29.14
C LEU A 116 7.49 -37.68 30.05
N ALA A 117 8.77 -37.70 29.70
CA ALA A 117 9.82 -38.35 30.50
C ALA A 117 10.04 -37.69 31.87
N GLY A 118 9.69 -36.41 32.02
CA GLY A 118 9.69 -35.73 33.32
C GLY A 118 8.57 -36.16 34.27
N ASN A 119 7.50 -36.77 33.74
CA ASN A 119 6.30 -37.10 34.51
C ASN A 119 6.37 -38.48 35.20
N GLU A 120 7.32 -39.34 34.82
CA GLU A 120 7.50 -40.67 35.44
C GLU A 120 7.90 -40.57 36.92
N LYS A 121 8.51 -39.45 37.34
CA LYS A 121 8.86 -39.21 38.75
C LYS A 121 7.66 -38.85 39.64
N HIS A 122 6.48 -38.63 39.07
CA HIS A 122 5.27 -38.22 39.78
C HIS A 122 4.06 -39.18 39.63
N SER A 123 4.25 -40.37 39.06
CA SER A 123 3.19 -41.39 38.94
C SER A 123 3.44 -42.66 39.77
N ALA A 124 4.40 -42.63 40.70
CA ALA A 124 4.67 -43.71 41.65
C ALA A 124 4.31 -43.31 43.10
N LEU A 125 3.12 -42.75 43.30
CA LEU A 125 2.42 -42.65 44.58
C LEU A 125 0.94 -43.00 44.36
#